data_AF-A0A2X2T5U1-F1
#
_entry.id   AF-A0A2X2T5U1-F1
#
_cell.length_a   1.000
_cell.length_b   1.000
_cell.length_c   1.000
_cell.angle_alpha   90.00
_cell.angle_beta   90.00
_cell.angle_gamma   90.00
#
_symmetry.space_group_name_H-M   'P 1'
#
loop_
_entity.id
_entity.type
_entity.pdbx_description
1 polymer ?
#
loop_
_entity_poly.entity_id
_entity_poly.type
_entity_poly.pdbx_seq_one_letter_code
_entity_poly.pdbx_strand_id
1 'polypeptide(L)'
;MALSSVLLLGTSRLFPALQGEVLRQYSYVAQQEALWQMVFTVGKHLQRAGYCRGQCKGEAVKLMNNGSCVVFQWDANGNGRWDSTPGSQNEQTGYRLRNGSLETQKGVDRCEGSGWERMSDPTQLTVQHFSVIRQNRKSRRPLYHIRLTANVKQGGRYAEVSYTVSGENL
;
A
#
# COMPACT_ATOMS: atom_id res chain seq x y z
N MET A 1 -33.51 -30.50 36.37
CA MET A 1 -33.91 -29.10 36.13
C MET A 1 -32.83 -28.07 36.51
N ALA A 2 -32.08 -28.25 37.61
CA ALA A 2 -31.02 -27.30 38.01
C ALA A 2 -29.76 -27.31 37.12
N LEU A 3 -29.37 -28.46 36.54
CA LEU A 3 -28.20 -28.56 35.67
C LEU A 3 -28.42 -27.89 34.30
N SER A 4 -29.63 -28.02 33.75
CA SER A 4 -30.01 -27.40 32.48
C SER A 4 -30.08 -25.87 32.57
N SER A 5 -30.53 -25.32 33.70
CA SER A 5 -30.57 -23.86 33.91
C SER A 5 -29.18 -23.25 34.07
N VAL A 6 -28.24 -23.93 34.73
CA VAL A 6 -26.84 -23.47 34.82
C VAL A 6 -26.17 -23.48 33.44
N LEU A 7 -26.42 -24.50 32.62
CA LEU A 7 -25.89 -24.56 31.25
C LEU A 7 -26.44 -23.44 30.36
N LEU A 8 -27.74 -23.15 30.40
CA LEU A 8 -28.37 -22.06 29.63
C LEU A 8 -27.90 -20.66 30.07
N LEU A 9 -27.62 -20.47 31.36
CA LEU A 9 -27.06 -19.21 31.87
C LEU A 9 -25.57 -19.05 31.49
N GLY A 10 -24.82 -20.15 31.47
CA GLY A 10 -23.43 -20.17 31.00
C GLY A 10 -23.32 -19.81 29.52
N THR A 11 -24.14 -20.43 28.66
CA THR A 11 -24.14 -20.14 27.22
C THR A 11 -24.64 -18.73 26.90
N SER A 12 -25.66 -18.22 27.61
CA SER A 12 -26.20 -16.87 27.36
C SER A 12 -25.21 -15.73 27.63
N ARG A 13 -24.19 -15.94 28.47
CA ARG A 13 -23.13 -14.95 28.73
C ARG A 13 -21.86 -15.20 27.92
N LEU A 14 -21.46 -16.46 27.78
CA LEU A 14 -20.22 -16.81 27.09
C LEU A 14 -20.34 -16.62 25.58
N PHE A 15 -21.49 -16.97 24.99
CA PHE A 15 -21.66 -16.92 23.54
C PHE A 15 -21.59 -15.50 22.95
N PRO A 16 -22.29 -14.48 23.49
CA PRO A 16 -22.14 -13.11 22.99
C PRO A 16 -20.73 -12.55 23.18
N ALA A 17 -20.04 -12.90 24.28
CA ALA A 17 -18.67 -12.51 24.52
C ALA A 17 -17.71 -13.11 23.47
N LEU A 18 -17.87 -14.39 23.15
CA LEU A 18 -17.12 -15.06 22.08
C LEU A 18 -17.40 -14.46 20.70
N GLN A 19 -18.67 -14.18 20.38
CA GLN A 19 -19.04 -13.53 19.12
C GLN A 19 -18.38 -12.15 18.98
N GLY A 20 -18.37 -11.36 20.06
CA GLY A 20 -17.72 -10.05 20.08
C GLY A 20 -16.22 -10.14 19.78
N GLU A 21 -15.51 -11.09 20.40
CA GLU A 21 -14.08 -11.27 20.17
C GLU A 21 -13.79 -11.81 18.76
N VAL A 22 -14.62 -12.72 18.27
CA VAL A 22 -14.52 -13.22 16.88
C VAL A 22 -14.69 -12.09 15.87
N LEU A 23 -15.67 -11.19 16.05
CA LEU A 23 -15.86 -10.03 15.19
C LEU A 23 -14.66 -9.07 15.24
N ARG A 24 -14.09 -8.84 16.43
CA ARG A 24 -12.89 -8.00 16.61
C ARG A 24 -11.67 -8.59 15.90
N GLN A 25 -11.55 -9.91 15.90
CA GLN A 25 -10.47 -10.59 15.19
C GLN A 25 -10.68 -10.54 13.67
N TYR A 26 -11.90 -10.75 13.18
CA TYR A 26 -12.22 -10.61 11.76
C TYR A 26 -11.94 -9.21 11.24
N SER A 27 -12.32 -8.16 12.00
CA SER A 27 -12.06 -6.79 11.58
C SER A 27 -10.56 -6.49 11.52
N TYR A 28 -9.77 -6.98 12.48
CA TYR A 28 -8.31 -6.85 12.44
C TYR A 28 -7.70 -7.50 11.18
N VAL A 29 -8.11 -8.72 10.84
CA VAL A 29 -7.65 -9.41 9.64
C VAL A 29 -8.04 -8.65 8.37
N ALA A 30 -9.26 -8.10 8.32
CA ALA A 30 -9.69 -7.27 7.19
C ALA A 30 -8.82 -6.01 7.02
N GLN A 31 -8.39 -5.37 8.11
CA GLN A 31 -7.45 -4.25 8.04
C GLN A 31 -6.06 -4.67 7.55
N GLN A 32 -5.58 -5.85 7.96
CA GLN A 32 -4.31 -6.39 7.45
C GLN A 32 -4.38 -6.64 5.93
N GLU A 33 -5.50 -7.18 5.45
CA GLU A 33 -5.71 -7.39 4.01
C GLU A 33 -5.79 -6.06 3.24
N ALA A 34 -6.43 -5.03 3.80
CA ALA A 34 -6.43 -3.70 3.20
C ALA A 34 -5.01 -3.10 3.08
N LEU A 35 -4.17 -3.25 4.12
CA LEU A 35 -2.76 -2.87 4.06
C LEU A 35 -2.00 -3.67 2.99
N TRP A 36 -2.25 -4.97 2.89
CA TRP A 36 -1.67 -5.83 1.88
C TRP A 36 -2.04 -5.37 0.47
N GLN A 37 -3.32 -5.08 0.20
CA GLN A 37 -3.79 -4.60 -1.11
C GLN A 37 -3.14 -3.27 -1.53
N MET A 38 -2.93 -2.36 -0.57
CA MET A 38 -2.20 -1.10 -0.83
C MET A 38 -0.76 -1.37 -1.25
N VAL A 39 -0.01 -2.14 -0.45
CA VAL A 39 1.38 -2.50 -0.77
C VAL A 39 1.49 -3.29 -2.07
N PHE A 40 0.57 -4.21 -2.31
CA PHE A 40 0.50 -5.00 -3.54
C PHE A 40 0.25 -4.12 -4.77
N THR A 41 -0.58 -3.09 -4.64
CA THR A 41 -0.82 -2.12 -5.72
C THR A 41 0.44 -1.31 -6.04
N VAL A 42 1.15 -0.82 -5.02
CA VAL A 42 2.46 -0.17 -5.20
C VAL A 42 3.43 -1.13 -5.89
N GLY A 43 3.49 -2.39 -5.45
CA GLY A 43 4.33 -3.42 -6.05
C GLY A 43 4.02 -3.69 -7.52
N LYS A 44 2.74 -3.72 -7.92
CA LYS A 44 2.34 -3.88 -9.32
C LYS A 44 2.81 -2.71 -10.19
N HIS A 45 2.68 -1.48 -9.72
CA HIS A 45 3.18 -0.32 -10.48
C HIS A 45 4.70 -0.32 -10.55
N LEU A 46 5.36 -0.72 -9.47
CA LEU A 46 6.81 -0.83 -9.43
C LEU A 46 7.33 -1.92 -10.37
N GLN A 47 6.63 -3.05 -10.49
CA GLN A 47 6.93 -4.10 -11.46
C GLN A 47 6.79 -3.61 -12.91
N ARG A 48 5.91 -2.65 -13.19
CA ARG A 48 5.75 -2.07 -14.54
C ARG A 48 6.73 -0.94 -14.82
N ALA A 49 7.22 -0.27 -13.78
CA ALA A 49 8.13 0.84 -13.90
C ALA A 49 9.31 0.49 -14.80
N GLY A 50 9.65 1.40 -15.71
CA GLY A 50 10.75 1.21 -16.66
C GLY A 50 10.35 0.62 -18.00
N TYR A 51 9.16 -0.01 -18.11
CA TYR A 51 8.69 -0.49 -19.40
C TYR A 51 8.65 0.64 -20.43
N CYS A 52 9.23 0.38 -21.60
CA CYS A 52 9.26 1.29 -22.72
C CYS A 52 9.29 0.48 -24.02
N ARG A 53 8.39 0.79 -24.96
CA ARG A 53 8.42 0.14 -26.29
C ARG A 53 9.57 0.66 -27.16
N GLY A 54 9.97 1.91 -26.94
CA GLY A 54 10.96 2.65 -27.74
C GLY A 54 12.21 2.99 -26.94
N GLN A 55 12.70 4.22 -27.10
CA GLN A 55 13.88 4.73 -26.39
C GLN A 55 13.47 5.75 -25.34
N CYS A 56 13.18 5.26 -24.14
CA CYS A 56 12.92 6.11 -22.99
C CYS A 56 14.24 6.43 -22.25
N LYS A 57 14.38 7.67 -21.78
CA LYS A 57 15.55 8.12 -21.02
C LYS A 57 15.11 8.66 -19.65
N GLY A 58 15.94 8.45 -18.64
CA GLY A 58 15.73 8.93 -17.29
C GLY A 58 15.47 7.82 -16.29
N GLU A 59 15.05 8.20 -15.08
CA GLU A 59 14.83 7.26 -13.99
C GLU A 59 13.38 6.77 -13.97
N ALA A 60 13.21 5.45 -14.09
CA ALA A 60 11.91 4.78 -14.06
C ALA A 60 11.21 4.84 -12.69
N VAL A 61 12.00 4.88 -11.62
CA VAL A 61 11.54 4.90 -10.22
C VAL A 61 12.31 5.98 -9.48
N LYS A 62 11.64 7.07 -9.10
CA LYS A 62 12.21 8.14 -8.28
C LYS A 62 11.85 7.90 -6.83
N LEU A 63 12.85 7.67 -5.98
CA LEU A 63 12.68 7.56 -4.53
C LEU A 63 13.01 8.89 -3.87
N MET A 64 12.07 9.44 -3.11
CA MET A 64 12.19 10.73 -2.42
C MET A 64 11.87 10.57 -0.94
N ASN A 65 12.30 11.51 -0.09
CA ASN A 65 12.05 11.51 1.35
C ASN A 65 12.39 10.16 2.01
N ASN A 66 13.58 9.62 1.69
CA ASN A 66 14.06 8.31 2.16
C ASN A 66 13.10 7.14 1.84
N GLY A 67 12.42 7.20 0.69
CA GLY A 67 11.51 6.16 0.22
C GLY A 67 10.08 6.27 0.76
N SER A 68 9.77 7.29 1.57
CA SER A 68 8.39 7.58 1.99
C SER A 68 7.54 8.28 0.93
N CYS A 69 8.17 8.66 -0.18
CA CYS A 69 7.48 9.03 -1.39
C CYS A 69 8.19 8.46 -2.61
N VAL A 70 7.41 7.95 -3.55
CA VAL A 70 7.91 7.28 -4.75
C VAL A 70 7.10 7.71 -5.96
N VAL A 71 7.78 7.91 -7.08
CA VAL A 71 7.14 8.16 -8.37
C VAL A 71 7.64 7.13 -9.36
N PHE A 72 6.71 6.49 -10.04
CA PHE A 72 6.98 5.48 -11.07
C PHE A 72 6.56 6.02 -12.43
N GLN A 73 7.23 5.57 -13.48
CA GLN A 73 6.82 5.85 -14.86
C GLN A 73 7.08 4.66 -15.76
N TRP A 74 6.18 4.46 -16.72
CA TRP A 74 6.26 3.42 -17.74
C TRP A 74 5.46 3.86 -18.97
N ASP A 75 5.83 3.39 -20.15
CA ASP A 75 5.12 3.66 -21.42
C ASP A 75 3.78 2.91 -21.41
N ALA A 76 2.72 3.59 -21.00
CA ALA A 76 1.39 3.03 -20.78
C ALA A 76 0.60 2.93 -22.09
N ASN A 77 0.80 3.87 -23.01
CA ASN A 77 0.14 3.91 -24.31
C ASN A 77 0.93 3.19 -25.43
N GLY A 78 2.18 2.80 -25.16
CA GLY A 78 3.02 2.05 -26.09
C GLY A 78 3.56 2.90 -27.25
N ASN A 79 3.69 4.22 -27.08
CA ASN A 79 4.17 5.14 -28.11
C ASN A 79 5.70 5.27 -28.16
N GLY A 80 6.40 4.60 -27.25
CA GLY A 80 7.86 4.54 -27.20
C GLY A 80 8.54 5.70 -26.49
N ARG A 81 7.81 6.50 -25.72
CA ARG A 81 8.33 7.52 -24.80
C ARG A 81 7.53 7.51 -23.50
N TRP A 82 8.13 8.03 -22.43
CA TRP A 82 7.37 8.30 -21.20
C TRP A 82 6.75 9.69 -21.31
N ASP A 83 5.43 9.75 -21.37
CA ASP A 83 4.70 11.01 -21.45
C ASP A 83 4.60 11.66 -20.05
N SER A 84 5.17 12.86 -19.89
CA SER A 84 5.15 13.63 -18.63
C SER A 84 4.29 14.90 -18.71
N THR A 85 3.58 15.10 -19.81
CA THR A 85 2.73 16.27 -20.02
C THR A 85 1.52 16.22 -19.08
N PRO A 86 1.20 17.30 -18.35
CA PRO A 86 0.04 17.33 -17.45
C PRO A 86 -1.26 16.93 -18.17
N GLY A 87 -2.08 16.11 -17.51
CA GLY A 87 -3.36 15.63 -18.05
C GLY A 87 -3.43 14.10 -18.14
N SER A 88 -4.40 13.59 -18.91
CA SER A 88 -4.69 12.16 -19.00
C SER A 88 -3.59 11.32 -19.65
N GLN A 89 -2.66 11.97 -20.36
CA GLN A 89 -1.54 11.33 -21.03
C GLN A 89 -0.31 11.20 -20.14
N ASN A 90 -0.32 11.76 -18.92
CA ASN A 90 0.83 11.62 -18.03
C ASN A 90 0.91 10.18 -17.50
N GLU A 91 2.05 9.55 -17.72
CA GLU A 91 2.30 8.15 -17.38
C GLU A 91 3.02 7.97 -16.05
N GLN A 92 3.20 9.06 -15.31
CA GLN A 92 3.76 9.05 -13.97
C GLN A 92 2.68 8.72 -12.94
N THR A 93 3.01 7.85 -11.98
CA THR A 93 2.15 7.56 -10.83
C THR A 93 2.96 7.66 -9.56
N GLY A 94 2.51 8.50 -8.63
CA GLY A 94 3.17 8.74 -7.35
C GLY A 94 2.43 8.12 -6.17
N TYR A 95 3.19 7.76 -5.13
CA TYR A 95 2.69 7.36 -3.81
C TYR A 95 3.44 8.11 -2.74
N ARG A 96 2.74 8.56 -1.69
CA ARG A 96 3.37 9.20 -0.54
C ARG A 96 2.63 8.89 0.76
N LEU A 97 3.34 8.92 1.88
CA LEU A 97 2.72 9.00 3.19
C LEU A 97 2.51 10.46 3.59
N ARG A 98 1.27 10.84 3.92
CA ARG A 98 0.95 12.17 4.44
C ARG A 98 -0.17 12.09 5.47
N ASN A 99 0.02 12.77 6.60
CA ASN A 99 -1.01 12.91 7.65
C ASN A 99 -1.65 11.57 8.07
N GLY A 100 -0.86 10.51 8.18
CA GLY A 100 -1.33 9.20 8.60
C GLY A 100 -2.08 8.40 7.54
N SER A 101 -2.01 8.80 6.26
CA SER A 101 -2.62 8.10 5.14
C SER A 101 -1.62 7.85 4.02
N LEU A 102 -1.69 6.66 3.41
CA LEU A 102 -1.03 6.43 2.14
C LEU A 102 -1.87 7.08 1.04
N GLU A 103 -1.24 7.91 0.22
CA GLU A 103 -1.90 8.63 -0.86
C GLU A 103 -1.30 8.25 -2.21
N THR A 104 -2.12 8.30 -3.27
CA THR A 104 -1.73 8.04 -4.66
C THR A 104 -2.12 9.21 -5.55
N GLN A 105 -1.35 9.47 -6.60
CA GLN A 105 -1.70 10.46 -7.63
C GLN A 105 -1.18 10.03 -9.00
N LYS A 106 -2.01 10.18 -10.03
CA LYS A 106 -1.58 10.07 -11.43
C LYS A 106 -1.13 11.44 -11.95
N GLY A 107 -0.14 11.40 -12.82
CA GLY A 107 0.40 12.57 -13.50
C GLY A 107 1.22 13.50 -12.62
N VAL A 108 2.01 12.93 -11.72
CA VAL A 108 2.81 13.68 -10.75
C VAL A 108 4.29 13.34 -10.89
N ASP A 109 5.15 14.36 -10.84
CA ASP A 109 6.61 14.24 -10.92
C ASP A 109 7.31 14.36 -9.56
N ARG A 110 6.62 14.93 -8.57
CA ARG A 110 7.11 15.27 -7.23
C ARG A 110 6.12 14.88 -6.14
N CYS A 111 6.53 14.98 -4.88
CA CYS A 111 5.73 14.55 -3.75
C CYS A 111 4.85 15.64 -3.16
N GLU A 112 5.14 16.90 -3.47
CA GLU A 112 4.42 18.06 -2.96
C GLU A 112 3.16 18.35 -3.78
N GLY A 113 2.28 19.18 -3.23
CA GLY A 113 1.07 19.64 -3.93
C GLY A 113 -0.22 18.92 -3.54
N SER A 114 -1.27 19.30 -4.26
CA SER A 114 -2.67 18.86 -4.11
C SER A 114 -3.05 17.83 -5.18
N GLY A 115 -4.27 17.29 -5.10
CA GLY A 115 -4.78 16.29 -6.06
C GLY A 115 -4.41 14.83 -5.74
N TRP A 116 -3.90 14.60 -4.53
CA TRP A 116 -3.59 13.27 -4.02
C TRP A 116 -4.84 12.60 -3.43
N GLU A 117 -5.06 11.35 -3.78
CA GLU A 117 -6.16 10.53 -3.31
C GLU A 117 -5.70 9.61 -2.17
N ARG A 118 -6.49 9.52 -1.09
CA ARG A 118 -6.18 8.65 0.04
C ARG A 118 -6.55 7.20 -0.29
N MET A 119 -5.62 6.29 -0.05
CA MET A 119 -5.82 4.83 -0.20
C MET A 119 -6.29 4.17 1.10
N SER A 120 -6.10 4.84 2.24
CA SER A 120 -6.50 4.34 3.57
C SER A 120 -7.62 5.17 4.20
N ASP A 121 -8.51 4.49 4.93
CA ASP A 121 -9.56 5.11 5.73
C ASP A 121 -9.02 5.48 7.13
N PRO A 122 -8.92 6.80 7.46
CA PRO A 122 -8.39 7.26 8.74
C PRO A 122 -9.27 6.89 9.95
N THR A 123 -10.52 6.50 9.73
CA THR A 123 -11.43 6.02 10.80
C THR A 123 -11.12 4.58 11.21
N GLN A 124 -10.49 3.81 10.33
CA GLN A 124 -10.19 2.39 10.55
C GLN A 124 -8.73 2.17 10.96
N LEU A 125 -7.81 2.87 10.29
CA LEU A 125 -6.38 2.75 10.57
C LEU A 125 -5.64 4.08 10.36
N THR A 126 -4.44 4.19 10.94
CA THR A 126 -3.53 5.29 10.70
C THR A 126 -2.19 4.74 10.27
N VAL A 127 -1.78 5.02 9.04
CA VAL A 127 -0.48 4.62 8.50
C VAL A 127 0.62 5.39 9.21
N GLN A 128 1.57 4.68 9.80
CA GLN A 128 2.65 5.27 10.57
C GLN A 128 3.95 5.34 9.78
N HIS A 129 4.22 4.31 9.00
CA HIS A 129 5.43 4.24 8.19
C HIS A 129 5.11 3.66 6.82
N PHE A 130 5.66 4.29 5.79
CA PHE A 130 5.71 3.78 4.44
C PHE A 130 7.13 4.02 3.94
N SER A 131 7.74 2.98 3.37
CA SER A 131 9.06 3.09 2.77
C SER A 131 9.20 2.15 1.60
N VAL A 132 9.86 2.61 0.55
CA VAL A 132 10.35 1.78 -0.56
C VAL A 132 11.85 1.90 -0.62
N ILE A 133 12.55 0.77 -0.50
CA ILE A 133 14.01 0.71 -0.50
C ILE A 133 14.46 -0.05 -1.74
N ARG A 134 15.30 0.59 -2.56
CA ARG A 134 15.96 -0.05 -3.72
C ARG A 134 17.19 -0.83 -3.24
N GLN A 135 17.25 -2.11 -3.59
CA GLN A 135 18.40 -2.98 -3.41
C GLN A 135 18.99 -3.35 -4.77
N ASN A 136 20.12 -2.73 -5.10
CA ASN A 136 20.85 -2.99 -6.35
C ASN A 136 21.54 -4.35 -6.33
N ARG A 137 21.58 -5.02 -7.50
CA ARG A 137 22.19 -6.33 -7.68
C ARG A 137 23.13 -6.29 -8.88
N LYS A 138 24.32 -6.90 -8.77
CA LYS A 138 25.40 -6.77 -9.77
C LYS A 138 25.00 -7.20 -11.20
N SER A 139 24.22 -8.26 -11.35
CA SER A 139 23.89 -8.85 -12.66
C SER A 139 22.42 -9.23 -12.79
N ARG A 140 21.55 -8.61 -11.98
CA ARG A 140 20.10 -8.84 -11.99
C ARG A 140 19.38 -7.52 -11.77
N ARG A 141 18.09 -7.49 -12.15
CA ARG A 141 17.21 -6.36 -11.86
C ARG A 141 17.21 -6.02 -10.37
N PRO A 142 17.11 -4.72 -10.01
CA PRO A 142 17.03 -4.32 -8.61
C PRO A 142 15.78 -4.89 -7.95
N LEU A 143 15.91 -5.22 -6.67
CA LEU A 143 14.78 -5.56 -5.82
C LEU A 143 14.33 -4.32 -5.09
N TYR A 144 13.04 -4.23 -4.84
CA TYR A 144 12.44 -3.16 -4.06
C TYR A 144 11.69 -3.76 -2.90
N HIS A 145 12.04 -3.31 -1.70
CA HIS A 145 11.38 -3.67 -0.46
C HIS A 145 10.40 -2.57 -0.10
N ILE A 146 9.12 -2.90 -0.14
CA ILE A 146 8.03 -2.02 0.28
C ILE A 146 7.65 -2.42 1.70
N ARG A 147 7.65 -1.48 2.63
CA ARG A 147 7.18 -1.67 4.00
C ARG A 147 6.07 -0.66 4.30
N LEU A 148 5.00 -1.14 4.91
CA LEU A 148 3.88 -0.34 5.38
C LEU A 148 3.51 -0.78 6.79
N THR A 149 3.46 0.17 7.72
CA THR A 149 2.97 -0.07 9.08
C THR A 149 1.79 0.84 9.38
N ALA A 150 0.82 0.34 10.12
CA ALA A 150 -0.31 1.14 10.57
C ALA A 150 -0.76 0.72 11.97
N ASN A 151 -1.37 1.68 12.68
CA ASN A 151 -2.12 1.42 13.89
C ASN A 151 -3.61 1.25 13.55
N VAL A 152 -4.17 0.10 13.88
CA VAL A 152 -5.58 -0.22 13.70
C VAL A 152 -6.38 0.35 14.89
N LYS A 153 -7.36 1.20 14.60
CA LYS A 153 -8.16 1.89 15.63
C LYS A 153 -8.92 0.89 16.50
N GLN A 154 -9.48 -0.17 15.91
CA GLN A 154 -10.11 -1.24 16.66
C GLN A 154 -9.06 -2.11 17.38
N GLY A 155 -9.03 -1.99 18.70
CA GLY A 155 -8.13 -2.76 19.56
C GLY A 155 -6.71 -2.20 19.70
N GLY A 156 -6.39 -1.06 19.06
CA GLY A 156 -5.09 -0.39 19.20
C GLY A 156 -3.89 -1.23 18.75
N ARG A 157 -4.13 -2.17 17.83
CA ARG A 157 -3.12 -3.14 17.38
C ARG A 157 -2.33 -2.57 16.22
N TYR A 158 -1.04 -2.85 16.21
CA TYR A 158 -0.20 -2.58 15.05
C TYR A 158 -0.39 -3.67 13.99
N ALA A 159 -0.34 -3.26 12.74
CA ALA A 159 -0.27 -4.14 11.58
C ALA A 159 0.91 -3.69 10.71
N GLU A 160 1.72 -4.65 10.30
CA GLU A 160 2.85 -4.45 9.40
C GLU A 160 2.70 -5.37 8.19
N VAL A 161 2.98 -4.82 7.03
CA VAL A 161 3.07 -5.56 5.78
C VAL A 161 4.38 -5.19 5.11
N SER A 162 5.08 -6.21 4.60
CA SER A 162 6.23 -6.04 3.73
C SER A 162 6.04 -6.83 2.44
N TYR A 163 6.44 -6.26 1.31
CA TYR A 163 6.41 -6.92 0.02
C TYR A 163 7.69 -6.63 -0.76
N THR A 164 8.22 -7.65 -1.43
CA THR A 164 9.44 -7.53 -2.22
C THR A 164 9.12 -7.84 -3.67
N VAL A 165 9.50 -6.94 -4.57
CA VAL A 165 9.30 -7.10 -6.01
C VAL A 165 10.56 -6.76 -6.78
N SER A 166 10.75 -7.42 -7.93
CA SER A 166 11.69 -6.92 -8.93
C SER A 166 11.05 -5.72 -9.62
N GLY A 167 11.82 -4.66 -9.85
CA GLY A 167 11.38 -3.48 -10.60
C GLY A 167 12.24 -3.23 -11.83
N GLU A 168 11.99 -2.11 -12.49
CA GLU A 168 12.73 -1.61 -13.65
C GLU A 168 12.76 -2.62 -14.81
N ASN A 169 11.60 -2.79 -15.44
CA ASN A 169 11.47 -3.51 -16.71
C ASN A 169 12.01 -2.67 -17.88
N LEU A 170 13.24 -2.20 -17.75
CA LEU A 170 14.01 -1.63 -18.85
C LEU A 170 14.32 -2.72 -19.89
#